data_AF-A0A2V6G438-F1
#
_entry.id   AF-A0A2V6G438-F1
#
_cell.length_a   1.000
_cell.length_b   1.000
_cell.length_c   1.000
_cell.angle_alpha   90.00
_cell.angle_beta   90.00
_cell.angle_gamma   90.00
#
_symmetry.space_group_name_H-M   'P 1'
#
loop_
_entity.id
_entity.type
_entity.pdbx_description
1 polymer ?
#
loop_
_entity_poly.entity_id
_entity_poly.type
_entity_poly.pdbx_seq_one_letter_code
_entity_poly.pdbx_strand_id
1 'polypeptide(L)'
;MKEEAPPLIVGAGPVGLGAALYLAQAKIETRVIEVAEKPVQESRALAVNPRTLEILESNGITEKMLELGLPIRGVRFSQRGHKPREILFEGNVHHKYPFILGLSQATTERLLAKALEEAGGKIERGVELIGCRNEAGTVWLN
;
A
#
# COMPACT_ATOMS: atom_id res chain seq x y z
N MET A 1 -4.47 -36.01 1.72
CA MET A 1 -4.49 -35.34 0.39
C MET A 1 -3.79 -34.01 0.55
N LYS A 2 -2.96 -33.60 -0.42
CA LYS A 2 -2.36 -32.26 -0.43
C LYS A 2 -3.48 -31.29 -0.81
N GLU A 3 -3.97 -30.51 0.15
CA GLU A 3 -5.00 -29.51 -0.11
C GLU A 3 -4.35 -28.29 -0.76
N GLU A 4 -4.89 -27.90 -1.92
CA GLU A 4 -4.50 -26.66 -2.57
C GLU A 4 -5.08 -25.51 -1.75
N ALA A 5 -4.22 -24.81 -1.02
CA ALA A 5 -4.61 -23.69 -0.17
C ALA A 5 -4.80 -22.43 -1.02
N PRO A 6 -5.68 -21.50 -0.60
CA PRO A 6 -5.73 -20.17 -1.21
C PRO A 6 -4.36 -19.48 -1.08
N PRO A 7 -4.03 -18.53 -1.99
CA PRO A 7 -2.84 -17.72 -1.87
C PRO A 7 -2.69 -17.12 -0.46
N LEU A 8 -1.46 -17.17 0.06
CA LEU A 8 -1.10 -16.59 1.35
C LEU A 8 -0.27 -15.32 1.12
N ILE A 9 -0.74 -14.20 1.66
CA ILE A 9 0.01 -12.95 1.76
C ILE A 9 0.54 -12.82 3.18
N VAL A 10 1.86 -12.65 3.30
CA VAL A 10 2.55 -12.45 4.58
C VAL A 10 2.91 -10.98 4.71
N GLY A 11 2.29 -10.29 5.65
CA GLY A 11 2.44 -8.86 5.92
C GLY A 11 1.25 -8.03 5.41
N ALA A 12 0.66 -7.25 6.30
CA ALA A 12 -0.45 -6.34 6.05
C ALA A 12 -0.01 -4.86 5.97
N GLY A 13 1.17 -4.62 5.39
CA GLY A 13 1.60 -3.28 4.98
C GLY A 13 0.95 -2.83 3.66
N PRO A 14 1.32 -1.66 3.10
CA PRO A 14 0.66 -1.09 1.93
C PRO A 14 0.68 -2.02 0.71
N VAL A 15 1.80 -2.73 0.50
CA VAL A 15 1.96 -3.67 -0.61
C VAL A 15 1.04 -4.89 -0.44
N GLY A 16 1.06 -5.52 0.75
CA GLY A 16 0.24 -6.70 1.02
C GLY A 16 -1.25 -6.40 0.99
N LEU A 17 -1.67 -5.27 1.59
CA LEU A 17 -3.05 -4.81 1.55
C LEU A 17 -3.51 -4.46 0.13
N GLY A 18 -2.66 -3.79 -0.65
CA GLY A 18 -2.94 -3.50 -2.06
C GLY A 18 -3.12 -4.79 -2.86
N ALA A 19 -2.18 -5.73 -2.75
CA ALA A 19 -2.26 -7.02 -3.43
C ALA A 19 -3.53 -7.81 -3.04
N ALA A 20 -3.82 -7.89 -1.74
CA ALA A 20 -5.03 -8.54 -1.23
C ALA A 20 -6.31 -7.90 -1.77
N LEU A 21 -6.37 -6.57 -1.85
CA LEU A 21 -7.52 -5.85 -2.38
C LEU A 21 -7.77 -6.17 -3.85
N TYR A 22 -6.73 -6.18 -4.68
CA TYR A 22 -6.88 -6.55 -6.10
C TYR A 22 -7.26 -8.02 -6.30
N LEU A 23 -6.74 -8.93 -5.47
CA LEU A 23 -7.15 -10.33 -5.49
C LEU A 23 -8.63 -10.49 -5.08
N ALA A 24 -9.07 -9.77 -4.03
CA ALA A 24 -10.46 -9.77 -3.59
C ALA A 24 -11.40 -9.24 -4.68
N GLN A 25 -11.03 -8.16 -5.39
CA GLN A 25 -11.79 -7.64 -6.53
C GLN A 25 -11.87 -8.65 -7.69
N ALA A 26 -10.81 -9.43 -7.90
CA ALA A 26 -10.80 -10.53 -8.85
C ALA A 26 -11.54 -11.79 -8.35
N LYS A 27 -12.17 -11.74 -7.16
CA LYS A 27 -12.87 -12.85 -6.50
C LYS A 27 -11.95 -14.05 -6.20
N ILE A 28 -10.66 -13.80 -5.97
CA ILE A 28 -9.69 -14.80 -5.55
C ILE A 28 -9.62 -14.77 -4.03
N GLU A 29 -10.09 -15.84 -3.39
CA GLU A 29 -9.97 -16.03 -1.94
C GLU A 29 -8.48 -16.04 -1.56
N THR A 30 -8.10 -15.17 -0.63
CA THR A 30 -6.70 -14.95 -0.25
C THR A 30 -6.62 -14.84 1.26
N ARG A 31 -5.67 -15.56 1.85
CA ARG A 31 -5.36 -15.46 3.27
C ARG A 31 -4.30 -14.38 3.49
N VAL A 32 -4.53 -13.48 4.43
CA VAL A 32 -3.57 -12.40 4.76
C VAL A 32 -3.22 -12.51 6.24
N ILE A 33 -1.93 -12.69 6.55
CA ILE A 33 -1.42 -12.77 7.92
C ILE A 33 -0.51 -11.58 8.23
N GLU A 34 -0.49 -11.14 9.49
CA GLU A 34 0.34 -10.06 9.98
C GLU A 34 0.83 -10.38 11.39
N VAL A 35 2.14 -10.21 11.64
CA VAL A 35 2.75 -10.49 12.94
C VAL A 35 2.35 -9.44 13.98
N ALA A 36 2.15 -8.19 13.57
CA ALA A 36 1.70 -7.12 14.46
C ALA A 36 0.24 -7.31 14.89
N GLU A 37 0.01 -7.38 16.20
CA GLU A 37 -1.34 -7.49 16.79
C GLU A 37 -2.24 -6.29 16.46
N LYS A 38 -1.63 -5.12 16.19
CA LYS A 38 -2.34 -3.87 15.90
C LYS A 38 -1.72 -3.18 14.68
N PRO A 39 -2.51 -2.40 13.91
CA PRO A 39 -1.96 -1.55 12.86
C PRO A 39 -0.92 -0.58 13.40
N VAL A 40 0.04 -0.19 12.54
CA VAL A 40 1.04 0.82 12.88
C VAL A 40 0.33 2.14 13.22
N GLN A 41 0.60 2.68 14.41
CA GLN A 41 0.00 3.94 14.89
C GLN A 41 0.87 5.15 14.54
N GLU A 42 2.17 4.97 14.37
CA GLU A 42 3.12 6.05 14.16
C GLU A 42 3.81 5.95 12.80
N SER A 43 3.59 6.93 11.94
CA SER A 43 4.37 7.14 10.72
C SER A 43 4.45 8.63 10.45
N ARG A 44 5.68 9.17 10.41
CA ARG A 44 5.91 10.57 9.99
C ARG A 44 6.12 10.58 8.49
N ALA A 45 5.20 11.26 7.79
CA ALA A 45 5.21 11.65 6.37
C ALA A 45 5.76 10.61 5.37
N LEU A 46 4.87 9.95 4.65
CA LEU A 46 5.18 9.21 3.42
C LEU A 46 4.66 9.97 2.19
N ALA A 47 5.27 9.66 1.05
CA ALA A 47 4.93 10.20 -0.26
C ALA A 47 4.14 9.14 -1.04
N VAL A 48 2.90 9.44 -1.42
CA VAL A 48 2.13 8.63 -2.36
C VAL A 48 2.35 9.19 -3.77
N ASN A 49 2.79 8.34 -4.67
CA ASN A 49 3.10 8.71 -6.05
C ASN A 49 1.80 8.98 -6.85
N PRO A 50 1.81 9.93 -7.80
CA PRO A 50 0.70 10.11 -8.76
C PRO A 50 0.14 8.80 -9.33
N ARG A 51 1.02 7.87 -9.72
CA ARG A 51 0.62 6.60 -10.32
C ARG A 51 -0.10 5.69 -9.33
N THR A 52 0.27 5.74 -8.05
CA THR A 52 -0.44 5.01 -6.99
C THR A 52 -1.86 5.56 -6.80
N LEU A 53 -2.03 6.88 -6.86
CA LEU A 53 -3.36 7.49 -6.83
C LEU A 53 -4.20 7.04 -8.03
N GLU A 54 -3.65 7.03 -9.24
CA GLU A 54 -4.39 6.57 -10.43
C GLU A 54 -4.82 5.10 -10.31
N ILE A 55 -3.91 4.23 -9.85
CA ILE A 55 -4.18 2.80 -9.66
C ILE A 55 -5.36 2.59 -8.69
N LEU A 56 -5.42 3.34 -7.59
CA LEU A 56 -6.40 3.18 -6.52
C LEU A 56 -7.74 3.91 -6.78
N GLU A 57 -7.91 4.60 -7.91
CA GLU A 57 -9.14 5.35 -8.23
C GLU A 57 -10.37 4.44 -8.28
N SER A 58 -10.26 3.29 -8.95
CA SER A 58 -11.39 2.37 -9.11
C SER A 58 -11.88 1.76 -7.79
N ASN A 59 -11.07 1.88 -6.74
CA ASN A 59 -11.38 1.42 -5.39
C ASN A 59 -12.01 2.52 -4.51
N GLY A 60 -12.16 3.76 -5.00
CA GLY A 60 -12.65 4.89 -4.22
C GLY A 60 -11.70 5.33 -3.08
N ILE A 61 -10.46 4.83 -3.10
CA ILE A 61 -9.45 5.12 -2.07
C ILE A 61 -8.78 6.45 -2.37
N THR A 62 -8.59 6.77 -3.65
CA THR A 62 -7.89 7.97 -4.09
C THR A 62 -8.61 9.23 -3.62
N GLU A 63 -9.93 9.29 -3.70
CA GLU A 63 -10.73 10.40 -3.19
C GLU A 63 -10.48 10.61 -1.69
N LYS A 64 -10.53 9.52 -0.90
CA LYS A 64 -10.27 9.55 0.55
C LYS A 64 -8.83 9.95 0.87
N MET A 65 -7.86 9.54 0.05
CA MET A 65 -6.46 9.94 0.18
C MET A 65 -6.29 11.45 -0.09
N LEU A 66 -6.95 11.97 -1.14
CA LEU A 66 -6.89 13.39 -1.48
C LEU A 66 -7.55 14.29 -0.42
N GLU A 67 -8.60 13.81 0.26
CA GLU A 67 -9.23 14.50 1.38
C GLU A 67 -8.33 14.58 2.63
N LEU A 68 -7.54 13.53 2.88
CA LEU A 68 -6.73 13.41 4.11
C LEU A 68 -5.27 13.83 3.92
N GLY A 69 -4.79 13.90 2.68
CA GLY A 69 -3.40 14.16 2.34
C GLY A 69 -3.12 15.60 1.95
N LEU A 70 -1.84 15.92 1.81
CA LEU A 70 -1.36 17.23 1.38
C LEU A 70 -0.64 17.12 0.03
N PRO A 71 -1.15 17.75 -1.05
CA PRO A 71 -0.44 17.81 -2.32
C PRO A 71 0.88 18.56 -2.21
N ILE A 72 1.99 17.85 -2.41
CA ILE A 72 3.35 18.39 -2.51
C ILE A 72 3.60 18.67 -4.00
N ARG A 73 3.59 19.94 -4.40
CA ARG A 73 3.66 20.39 -5.81
C ARG A 73 5.09 20.59 -6.32
N GLY A 74 6.09 20.39 -5.49
CA GLY A 74 7.48 20.51 -5.88
C GLY A 74 8.43 20.18 -4.74
N VAL A 75 9.70 20.09 -5.08
CA VAL A 75 10.79 19.79 -4.15
C VAL A 75 11.89 20.83 -4.29
N ARG A 76 12.42 21.29 -3.16
CA ARG A 76 13.57 22.20 -3.10
C ARG A 76 14.74 21.48 -2.45
N PHE A 77 15.83 21.36 -3.20
CA PHE A 77 17.09 20.81 -2.73
C PHE A 77 17.99 21.96 -2.27
N SER A 78 18.41 21.92 -1.00
CA SER A 78 19.32 22.89 -0.41
C SER A 78 20.60 22.18 0.05
N GLN A 79 21.75 22.71 -0.36
CA GLN A 79 23.05 22.21 0.04
C GLN A 79 23.92 23.40 0.43
N ARG A 80 24.59 23.33 1.59
CA ARG A 80 25.45 24.40 2.08
C ARG A 80 26.51 24.75 1.03
N GLY A 81 26.63 26.04 0.71
CA GLY A 81 27.59 26.53 -0.29
C GLY A 81 27.09 26.47 -1.74
N HIS A 82 25.90 25.93 -2.00
CA HIS A 82 25.28 25.91 -3.33
C HIS A 82 23.96 26.69 -3.35
N LYS A 83 23.63 27.28 -4.49
CA LYS A 83 22.29 27.87 -4.70
C LYS A 83 21.25 26.75 -4.65
N PRO A 84 20.13 26.92 -3.91
CA PRO A 84 19.06 25.94 -3.91
C PRO A 84 18.53 25.68 -5.32
N ARG A 85 18.17 24.42 -5.58
CA ARG A 85 17.50 24.02 -6.83
C ARG A 85 16.08 23.61 -6.50
N GLU A 86 15.15 24.00 -7.36
CA GLU A 86 13.72 23.72 -7.20
C GLU A 86 13.19 23.00 -8.43
N ILE A 87 12.37 21.99 -8.18
CA ILE A 87 11.63 21.28 -9.22
C ILE A 87 10.15 21.41 -8.86
N LEU A 88 9.40 22.10 -9.72
CA LEU A 88 7.94 22.13 -9.65
C LEU A 88 7.40 20.96 -10.48
N PHE A 89 6.42 20.25 -9.94
CA PHE A 89 5.76 19.15 -10.65
C PHE A 89 4.72 19.67 -11.65
N GLU A 90 4.03 20.76 -11.31
CA GLU A 90 3.11 21.44 -12.22
C GLU A 90 3.86 21.94 -13.47
N GLY A 91 3.32 21.63 -14.65
CA GLY A 91 3.94 21.96 -15.95
C GLY A 91 5.08 21.03 -16.39
N ASN A 92 5.67 20.24 -15.48
CA ASN A 92 6.74 19.28 -15.80
C ASN A 92 6.31 17.81 -15.71
N VAL A 93 5.18 17.53 -15.05
CA VAL A 93 4.58 16.20 -14.91
C VAL A 93 3.22 16.19 -15.62
N HIS A 94 3.13 15.45 -16.71
CA HIS A 94 1.88 15.27 -17.46
C HIS A 94 1.08 14.11 -16.89
N HIS A 95 0.44 14.34 -15.75
CA HIS A 95 -0.39 13.35 -15.04
C HIS A 95 -1.64 14.01 -14.46
N LYS A 96 -2.74 13.27 -14.28
CA LYS A 96 -3.99 13.75 -13.65
C LYS A 96 -3.76 14.32 -12.24
N TYR A 97 -2.79 13.74 -11.53
CA TYR A 97 -2.29 14.18 -10.23
C TYR A 97 -0.85 14.72 -10.38
N PRO A 98 -0.64 15.98 -10.78
CA PRO A 98 0.70 16.53 -11.01
C PRO A 98 1.38 16.94 -9.69
N PHE A 99 1.36 16.04 -8.70
CA PHE A 99 1.92 16.25 -7.37
C PHE A 99 2.19 14.90 -6.68
N ILE A 100 3.13 14.90 -5.74
CA ILE A 100 3.26 13.82 -4.76
C ILE A 100 2.27 14.11 -3.65
N LEU A 101 1.51 13.12 -3.18
CA LEU A 101 0.61 13.33 -2.05
C LEU A 101 1.34 12.96 -0.75
N GLY A 102 1.54 13.94 0.12
CA GLY A 102 2.00 13.72 1.49
C GLY A 102 0.88 13.07 2.31
N LEU A 103 1.06 11.82 2.71
CA LEU A 103 0.10 11.06 3.50
C LEU A 103 0.87 10.05 4.39
N SER A 104 0.46 9.88 5.64
CA SER A 104 1.12 8.93 6.54
C SER A 104 0.90 7.48 6.08
N GLN A 105 1.85 6.58 6.35
CA GLN A 105 1.66 5.16 6.07
C GLN A 105 0.44 4.60 6.80
N ALA A 106 0.29 4.96 8.07
CA ALA A 106 -0.82 4.52 8.91
C ALA A 106 -2.17 4.89 8.29
N THR A 107 -2.29 6.11 7.73
CA THR A 107 -3.49 6.52 7.00
C THR A 107 -3.68 5.69 5.73
N THR A 108 -2.63 5.49 4.93
CA THR A 108 -2.68 4.67 3.71
C THR A 108 -3.11 3.23 4.01
N GLU A 109 -2.47 2.58 4.98
CA GLU A 109 -2.80 1.22 5.41
C GLU A 109 -4.22 1.13 5.94
N ARG A 110 -4.68 2.09 6.75
CA ARG A 110 -6.06 2.13 7.25
C ARG A 110 -7.08 2.22 6.11
N LEU A 111 -6.82 3.04 5.10
CA LEU A 111 -7.71 3.16 3.93
C LEU A 111 -7.73 1.86 3.11
N LEU A 112 -6.56 1.25 2.86
CA LEU A 112 -6.45 -0.02 2.14
C LEU A 112 -7.10 -1.18 2.90
N ALA A 113 -6.86 -1.28 4.20
CA ALA A 113 -7.45 -2.31 5.06
C ALA A 113 -8.98 -2.21 5.10
N LYS A 114 -9.52 -0.99 5.22
CA LYS A 114 -10.96 -0.76 5.15
C LYS A 114 -11.55 -1.17 3.81
N ALA A 115 -10.89 -0.80 2.70
CA ALA A 115 -11.34 -1.20 1.37
C ALA A 115 -11.29 -2.72 1.16
N LEU A 116 -10.27 -3.39 1.71
CA LEU A 116 -10.15 -4.85 1.69
C LEU A 116 -11.30 -5.51 2.47
N GLU A 117 -11.63 -4.99 3.65
CA GLU A 117 -12.75 -5.47 4.46
C GLU A 117 -14.10 -5.27 3.75
N GLU A 118 -14.32 -4.10 3.13
CA GLU A 118 -15.49 -3.82 2.30
C GLU A 118 -15.60 -4.76 1.08
N ALA A 119 -14.46 -5.25 0.58
CA ALA A 119 -14.38 -6.27 -0.47
C ALA A 119 -14.52 -7.72 0.05
N GLY A 120 -14.74 -7.92 1.35
CA GLY A 120 -14.92 -9.23 1.99
C GLY A 120 -13.62 -9.92 2.44
N GLY A 121 -12.47 -9.25 2.27
CA GLY A 121 -11.18 -9.75 2.75
C GLY A 121 -11.02 -9.60 4.28
N LYS A 122 -10.10 -10.37 4.85
CA LYS A 122 -9.79 -10.36 6.29
C LYS A 122 -8.28 -10.37 6.51
N ILE A 123 -7.84 -9.76 7.62
CA ILE A 123 -6.45 -9.74 8.05
C ILE A 123 -6.35 -10.50 9.37
N GLU A 124 -5.56 -11.57 9.39
CA GLU A 124 -5.24 -12.32 10.60
C GLU A 124 -4.02 -11.68 11.29
N ARG A 125 -4.26 -10.97 12.39
CA ARG A 125 -3.21 -10.29 13.17
C ARG A 125 -2.65 -11.17 14.28
N GLY A 126 -1.41 -10.93 14.67
CA GLY A 126 -0.69 -11.75 15.64
C GLY A 126 -0.29 -13.12 15.10
N VAL A 127 -0.23 -13.28 13.77
CA VAL A 127 0.10 -14.53 13.10
C VAL A 127 1.41 -14.37 12.35
N GLU A 128 2.40 -15.19 12.72
CA GLU A 128 3.72 -15.21 12.12
C GLU A 128 3.90 -16.44 11.23
N LEU A 129 4.45 -16.25 10.02
CA LEU A 129 4.94 -17.38 9.23
C LEU A 129 6.33 -17.77 9.74
N ILE A 130 6.42 -18.91 10.42
CA ILE A 130 7.68 -19.40 11.00
C ILE A 130 8.57 -20.18 10.03
N GLY A 131 8.04 -20.61 8.89
CA GLY A 131 8.82 -21.32 7.88
C GLY A 131 8.04 -21.69 6.63
N CYS A 132 8.73 -21.63 5.49
CA CYS A 132 8.23 -22.16 4.23
C CYS A 132 9.38 -22.74 3.41
N ARG A 133 9.06 -23.60 2.45
CA ARG A 133 10.00 -24.08 1.43
C ARG A 133 9.35 -24.06 0.06
N ASN A 134 10.14 -23.78 -0.97
CA ASN A 134 9.69 -23.78 -2.36
C ASN A 134 10.32 -24.97 -3.09
N GLU A 135 9.48 -25.85 -3.65
CA GLU A 135 9.89 -27.02 -4.40
C GLU A 135 9.09 -27.10 -5.71
N ALA A 136 9.80 -27.08 -6.84
CA ALA A 136 9.23 -27.32 -8.17
C ALA A 136 7.92 -26.55 -8.47
N GLY A 137 7.86 -25.26 -8.11
CA GLY A 137 6.69 -24.40 -8.33
C GLY A 137 5.60 -24.53 -7.27
N THR A 138 5.83 -25.30 -6.21
CA THR A 138 4.93 -25.42 -5.05
C THR A 138 5.57 -24.80 -3.81
N VAL A 139 4.81 -24.00 -3.06
CA VAL A 139 5.22 -23.48 -1.75
C VAL A 139 4.60 -24.33 -0.65
N TRP A 140 5.43 -24.82 0.25
CA TRP A 140 5.04 -25.57 1.45
C TRP A 140 5.18 -24.69 2.68
N LEU A 141 4.17 -24.68 3.54
CA LEU A 141 4.21 -24.07 4.87
C LEU A 141 4.58 -25.17 5.88
N ASN A 142 5.49 -24.88 6.81
CA ASN A 142 5.93 -25.82 7.84
C ASN A 142 5.02 -25.78 9.08
#